data_AF-B9M427-F1
#
_entry.id   AF-B9M427-F1
#
_cell.length_a   1.000
_cell.length_b   1.000
_cell.length_c   1.000
_cell.angle_alpha   90.00
_cell.angle_beta   90.00
_cell.angle_gamma   90.00
#
_symmetry.space_group_name_H-M   'P 1'
#
loop_
_entity.id
_entity.type
_entity.pdbx_description
1 polymer ?
#
loop_
_entity_poly.entity_id
_entity_poly.type
_entity_poly.pdbx_seq_one_letter_code
_entity_poly.pdbx_strand_id
1 'polypeptide(L)'
;MFRKLLFFSLVVLVAGVVCYKPSATSDPGANPDDPAREDLTKIHYPSLDKIPWRGRFIRPQDTLESLYGNDWPTVARFNRIDRRHVYPGMTIKEPLDVASVKGYTPMPAKYPPAKGHRKYIVIDLGEQWLGAYEFGKLKFSMPAASGTKGHETPTGLFRVDARHRNHTSSLYKTEDDTAQYPMDNAIRFHIGPDNVSYWIHARDLPGKPASHGCVGLADEGMQNRVYGIPEEPLVLDSEKLYEWAVGENDYEDDTGEAEELEDGPVVEVIGANPEYR
;
A
#
# COMPACT_ATOMS: atom_id res chain seq x y z
N MET A 1 -53.96 -48.89 18.83
CA MET A 1 -52.79 -48.35 19.57
C MET A 1 -51.58 -48.37 18.65
N PHE A 2 -51.40 -47.33 17.83
CA PHE A 2 -50.27 -47.22 16.90
C PHE A 2 -49.18 -46.33 17.53
N ARG A 3 -47.97 -46.89 17.65
CA ARG A 3 -46.76 -46.24 18.17
C ARG A 3 -46.34 -45.09 17.24
N LYS A 4 -46.19 -43.88 17.79
CA LYS A 4 -45.58 -42.73 17.10
C LYS A 4 -44.06 -42.93 17.06
N LEU A 5 -43.49 -43.06 15.87
CA LEU A 5 -42.06 -42.98 15.62
C LEU A 5 -41.69 -41.49 15.56
N LEU A 6 -40.84 -41.02 16.47
CA LEU A 6 -40.23 -39.69 16.36
C LEU A 6 -39.22 -39.70 15.20
N PHE A 7 -39.47 -38.89 14.18
CA PHE A 7 -38.46 -38.53 13.18
C PHE A 7 -37.57 -37.43 13.77
N PHE A 8 -36.31 -37.76 14.03
CA PHE A 8 -35.26 -36.77 14.31
C PHE A 8 -34.82 -36.19 12.96
N SER A 9 -35.28 -34.99 12.61
CA SER A 9 -34.76 -34.25 11.47
C SER A 9 -33.48 -33.54 11.90
N LEU A 10 -32.33 -34.14 11.58
CA LEU A 10 -31.02 -33.52 11.71
C LEU A 10 -30.93 -32.37 10.69
N VAL A 11 -31.15 -31.14 11.14
CA VAL A 11 -30.88 -29.94 10.34
C VAL A 11 -29.37 -29.72 10.38
N VAL A 12 -28.68 -30.19 9.33
CA VAL A 12 -27.28 -29.83 9.10
C VAL A 12 -27.26 -28.41 8.55
N LEU A 13 -26.90 -27.47 9.41
CA LEU A 13 -26.66 -26.07 9.06
C LEU A 13 -25.27 -26.01 8.41
N VAL A 14 -25.22 -26.25 7.09
CA VAL A 14 -24.01 -26.00 6.30
C VAL A 14 -23.85 -24.48 6.23
N ALA A 15 -23.06 -23.92 7.15
CA ALA A 15 -22.52 -22.58 6.99
C ALA A 15 -21.67 -22.60 5.73
N GLY A 16 -22.21 -22.03 4.65
CA GLY A 16 -21.44 -21.80 3.43
C GLY A 16 -20.31 -20.85 3.76
N VAL A 17 -19.11 -21.41 3.98
CA VAL A 17 -17.88 -20.64 3.79
C VAL A 17 -17.92 -20.23 2.32
N VAL A 18 -18.24 -18.96 2.08
CA VAL A 18 -18.01 -18.35 0.78
C VAL A 18 -16.50 -18.42 0.60
N CYS A 19 -16.03 -19.42 -0.13
CA CYS A 19 -14.66 -19.48 -0.62
C CYS A 19 -14.50 -18.34 -1.62
N TYR A 20 -14.26 -17.13 -1.10
CA TYR A 20 -13.69 -16.05 -1.88
C TYR A 20 -12.32 -16.56 -2.32
N LYS A 21 -12.20 -16.98 -3.58
CA LYS A 21 -10.89 -17.30 -4.16
C LYS A 21 -10.16 -15.96 -4.25
N PRO A 22 -9.18 -15.68 -3.38
CA PRO A 22 -8.42 -14.46 -3.51
C PRO A 22 -7.66 -14.54 -4.83
N SER A 23 -7.76 -13.50 -5.66
CA SER A 23 -6.88 -13.40 -6.83
C SER A 23 -5.44 -13.36 -6.32
N ALA A 24 -4.59 -14.24 -6.85
CA ALA A 24 -3.15 -14.12 -6.68
C ALA A 24 -2.70 -12.74 -7.17
N THR A 25 -1.74 -12.12 -6.48
CA THR A 25 -1.00 -10.99 -7.07
C THR A 25 -0.33 -11.53 -8.33
N SER A 26 -0.47 -10.89 -9.49
CA SER A 26 0.11 -11.40 -10.75
C SER A 26 1.55 -10.91 -10.92
N ASP A 27 2.39 -11.65 -11.67
CA ASP A 27 3.68 -11.14 -12.17
C ASP A 27 3.52 -9.70 -12.73
N PRO A 28 4.53 -8.81 -12.61
CA PRO A 28 4.49 -7.49 -13.22
C PRO A 28 4.37 -7.66 -14.73
N GLY A 29 3.18 -7.38 -15.23
CA GLY A 29 2.81 -7.58 -16.61
C GLY A 29 1.44 -6.96 -16.83
N ALA A 30 1.12 -6.69 -18.09
CA ALA A 30 -0.11 -5.98 -18.40
C ALA A 30 -1.32 -6.75 -17.89
N ASN A 31 -2.04 -6.17 -16.92
CA ASN A 31 -3.29 -6.74 -16.47
C ASN A 31 -4.35 -6.45 -17.55
N PRO A 32 -4.92 -7.48 -18.21
CA PRO A 32 -5.89 -7.29 -19.28
C PRO A 32 -7.19 -6.61 -18.79
N ASP A 33 -7.48 -6.73 -17.50
CA ASP A 33 -8.66 -6.15 -16.85
C ASP A 33 -8.36 -4.79 -16.21
N ASP A 34 -7.15 -4.25 -16.36
CA ASP A 34 -6.79 -2.93 -15.86
C ASP A 34 -7.62 -1.84 -16.58
N PRO A 35 -8.43 -1.04 -15.87
CA PRO A 35 -9.16 0.06 -16.47
C PRO A 35 -8.24 1.08 -17.18
N ALA A 36 -6.99 1.25 -16.71
CA ALA A 36 -6.03 2.12 -17.36
C ALA A 36 -5.34 1.50 -18.59
N ARG A 37 -5.41 0.18 -18.76
CA ARG A 37 -4.59 -0.59 -19.73
C ARG A 37 -3.10 -0.27 -19.61
N GLU A 38 -2.61 -0.15 -18.38
CA GLU A 38 -1.23 0.17 -18.02
C GLU A 38 -0.75 1.54 -18.52
N ASP A 39 -1.68 2.46 -18.71
CA ASP A 39 -1.41 3.87 -18.98
C ASP A 39 -1.65 4.70 -17.72
N LEU A 40 -0.58 4.90 -16.93
CA LEU A 40 -0.66 5.71 -15.72
C LEU A 40 -1.00 7.17 -16.01
N THR A 41 -0.85 7.67 -17.24
CA THR A 41 -1.18 9.06 -17.58
C THR A 41 -2.68 9.35 -17.45
N LYS A 42 -3.51 8.30 -17.50
CA LYS A 42 -4.96 8.36 -17.30
C LYS A 42 -5.37 8.58 -15.85
N ILE A 43 -4.51 8.24 -14.89
CA ILE A 43 -4.85 8.39 -13.48
C ILE A 43 -4.62 9.83 -13.05
N HIS A 44 -5.68 10.50 -12.59
CA HIS A 44 -5.60 11.90 -12.14
C HIS A 44 -5.14 11.98 -10.68
N TYR A 45 -4.02 12.67 -10.46
CA TYR A 45 -3.51 13.05 -9.13
C TYR A 45 -3.54 14.58 -9.03
N PRO A 46 -4.37 15.17 -8.15
CA PRO A 46 -4.57 16.63 -8.09
C PRO A 46 -3.27 17.44 -7.95
N SER A 47 -2.32 16.97 -7.16
CA SER A 47 -1.03 17.63 -6.93
C SER A 47 -0.15 17.72 -8.18
N LEU A 48 -0.41 16.91 -9.21
CA LEU A 48 0.32 16.93 -10.47
C LEU A 48 -0.20 17.98 -11.45
N ASP A 49 -1.36 18.60 -11.21
CA ASP A 49 -1.97 19.59 -12.12
C ASP A 49 -1.07 20.81 -12.39
N LYS A 50 -0.17 21.11 -11.45
CA LYS A 50 0.73 22.27 -11.50
C LYS A 50 2.16 21.92 -11.92
N ILE A 51 2.45 20.65 -12.17
CA ILE A 51 3.77 20.17 -12.52
C ILE A 51 3.76 19.80 -14.01
N PRO A 52 4.59 20.42 -14.86
CA PRO A 52 4.67 20.02 -16.26
C PRO A 52 5.26 18.61 -16.39
N TRP A 53 4.53 17.72 -17.06
CA TRP A 53 4.97 16.36 -17.39
C TRP A 53 4.46 15.94 -18.77
N ARG A 54 5.00 14.86 -19.32
CA ARG A 54 4.52 14.21 -20.54
C ARG A 54 4.37 12.70 -20.35
N GLY A 55 3.57 12.05 -21.19
CA GLY A 55 3.50 10.59 -21.22
C GLY A 55 4.79 9.99 -21.77
N ARG A 56 5.34 9.00 -21.08
CA ARG A 56 6.51 8.23 -21.49
C ARG A 56 6.14 6.77 -21.66
N PHE A 57 6.08 6.33 -22.91
CA PHE A 57 5.94 4.92 -23.26
C PHE A 57 7.25 4.17 -22.96
N ILE A 58 7.13 3.04 -22.27
CA ILE A 58 8.26 2.19 -21.87
C ILE A 58 8.53 1.15 -22.97
N ARG A 59 9.73 1.20 -23.54
CA ARG A 59 10.18 0.28 -24.60
C ARG A 59 10.79 -0.99 -24.00
N PRO A 60 10.97 -2.07 -24.80
CA PRO A 60 11.57 -3.31 -24.32
C PRO A 60 12.92 -3.18 -23.61
N GLN A 61 13.74 -2.19 -23.98
CA GLN A 61 15.05 -1.93 -23.40
C GLN A 61 15.06 -0.86 -22.27
N ASP A 62 13.92 -0.23 -22.03
CA ASP A 62 13.83 0.88 -21.08
C ASP A 62 13.61 0.32 -19.67
N THR A 63 14.42 0.77 -18.71
CA THR A 63 14.17 0.63 -17.27
C THR A 63 14.22 2.02 -16.65
N LEU A 64 13.74 2.19 -15.41
CA LEU A 64 13.87 3.50 -14.76
C LEU A 64 15.34 3.93 -14.63
N GLU A 65 16.23 2.98 -14.34
CA GLU A 65 17.67 3.22 -14.25
C GLU A 65 18.30 3.59 -15.60
N SER A 66 17.94 2.88 -16.67
CA SER A 66 18.51 3.18 -18.00
C SER A 66 18.03 4.53 -18.53
N LEU A 67 16.83 4.97 -18.15
CA LEU A 67 16.26 6.25 -18.57
C LEU A 67 16.70 7.44 -17.74
N TYR A 68 16.84 7.28 -16.43
CA TYR A 68 16.99 8.41 -15.50
C TYR A 68 18.25 8.33 -14.63
N GLY A 69 19.06 7.27 -14.75
CA GLY A 69 20.26 7.09 -13.96
C GLY A 69 19.97 7.22 -12.46
N ASN A 70 20.72 8.07 -11.76
CA ASN A 70 20.55 8.28 -10.32
C ASN A 70 19.23 8.95 -9.91
N ASP A 71 18.50 9.56 -10.86
CA ASP A 71 17.22 10.20 -10.59
C ASP A 71 16.03 9.25 -10.75
N TRP A 72 16.27 7.97 -11.07
CA TRP A 72 15.23 6.95 -11.18
C TRP A 72 14.28 6.91 -9.97
N PRO A 73 14.73 7.02 -8.69
CA PRO A 73 13.82 6.96 -7.55
C PRO A 73 12.88 8.17 -7.51
N THR A 74 13.33 9.31 -8.02
CA THR A 74 12.51 10.53 -8.11
C THR A 74 11.36 10.33 -9.09
N VAL A 75 11.63 9.69 -10.25
CA VAL A 75 10.60 9.41 -11.26
C VAL A 75 9.65 8.29 -10.80
N ALA A 76 10.16 7.25 -10.15
CA ALA A 76 9.37 6.21 -9.49
C ALA A 76 8.39 6.84 -8.47
N ARG A 77 8.93 7.64 -7.54
CA ARG A 77 8.16 8.36 -6.54
C ARG A 77 7.09 9.28 -7.15
N PHE A 78 7.43 10.00 -8.22
CA PHE A 78 6.48 10.86 -8.93
C PHE A 78 5.29 10.09 -9.50
N ASN A 79 5.49 8.84 -9.91
CA ASN A 79 4.44 7.96 -10.43
C ASN A 79 3.78 7.07 -9.38
N ARG A 80 4.22 7.15 -8.11
CA ARG A 80 3.84 6.20 -7.05
C ARG A 80 4.12 4.74 -7.42
N ILE A 81 5.17 4.50 -8.19
CA ILE A 81 5.50 3.19 -8.76
C ILE A 81 6.89 2.75 -8.30
N ASP A 82 7.09 1.45 -8.12
CA ASP A 82 8.42 0.86 -7.94
C ASP A 82 9.02 0.40 -9.28
N ARG A 83 10.32 0.08 -9.27
CA ARG A 83 11.02 -0.32 -10.50
C ARG A 83 10.56 -1.68 -11.06
N ARG A 84 10.08 -2.61 -10.22
CA ARG A 84 9.58 -3.93 -10.62
C ARG A 84 8.28 -3.80 -11.43
N HIS A 85 7.51 -2.75 -11.15
CA HIS A 85 6.25 -2.43 -11.84
C HIS A 85 6.41 -1.57 -13.08
N VAL A 86 7.64 -1.19 -13.46
CA VAL A 86 7.90 -0.51 -14.73
C VAL A 86 8.36 -1.51 -15.78
N TYR A 87 7.47 -1.86 -16.72
CA TYR A 87 7.72 -2.87 -17.75
C TYR A 87 7.31 -2.41 -19.17
N PRO A 88 7.82 -3.08 -20.22
CA PRO A 88 7.55 -2.69 -21.60
C PRO A 88 6.06 -2.68 -21.95
N GLY A 89 5.61 -1.66 -22.68
CA GLY A 89 4.22 -1.52 -23.12
C GLY A 89 3.37 -0.58 -22.27
N MET A 90 3.82 -0.24 -21.06
CA MET A 90 3.14 0.73 -20.21
C MET A 90 3.50 2.18 -20.54
N THR A 91 2.71 3.13 -20.06
CA THR A 91 3.02 4.57 -20.14
C THR A 91 3.04 5.20 -18.75
N ILE A 92 4.15 5.85 -18.38
CA ILE A 92 4.31 6.58 -17.12
C ILE A 92 4.27 8.10 -17.33
N LYS A 93 4.11 8.87 -16.27
CA LYS A 93 4.26 10.33 -16.29
C LYS A 93 5.74 10.70 -16.12
N GLU A 94 6.34 11.33 -17.12
CA GLU A 94 7.72 11.83 -17.09
C GLU A 94 7.71 13.35 -16.85
N PRO A 95 8.21 13.85 -15.69
CA PRO A 95 8.37 15.29 -15.45
C PRO A 95 9.20 15.94 -16.56
N LEU A 96 8.82 17.13 -17.02
CA LEU A 96 9.62 17.85 -18.03
C LEU A 96 10.97 18.32 -17.45
N ASP A 97 11.02 18.56 -16.15
CA ASP A 97 12.25 18.82 -15.39
C ASP A 97 12.27 17.93 -14.14
N VAL A 98 13.06 16.85 -14.20
CA VAL A 98 13.19 15.88 -13.10
C VAL A 98 13.79 16.52 -11.85
N ALA A 99 14.67 17.52 -12.00
CA ALA A 99 15.28 18.20 -10.85
C ALA A 99 14.24 19.01 -10.06
N SER A 100 13.24 19.56 -10.74
CA SER A 100 12.15 20.35 -10.11
C SER A 100 11.25 19.51 -9.18
N VAL A 101 11.19 18.20 -9.39
CA VAL A 101 10.37 17.28 -8.59
C VAL A 101 11.19 16.49 -7.58
N LYS A 102 12.46 16.83 -7.37
CA LYS A 102 13.28 16.21 -6.33
C LYS A 102 12.67 16.49 -4.96
N GLY A 103 12.39 15.43 -4.20
CA GLY A 103 11.72 15.55 -2.90
C GLY A 103 10.24 15.92 -2.99
N TYR A 104 9.62 15.80 -4.18
CA TYR A 104 8.20 16.03 -4.38
C TYR A 104 7.34 15.30 -3.33
N THR A 105 6.35 16.03 -2.85
CA THR A 105 5.30 15.54 -1.95
C THR A 105 4.02 16.35 -2.17
N PRO A 106 2.84 15.70 -2.21
CA PRO A 106 1.56 16.38 -2.16
C PRO A 106 1.18 16.79 -0.71
N MET A 107 1.90 16.29 0.30
CA MET A 107 1.55 16.50 1.70
C MET A 107 1.92 17.92 2.15
N PRO A 108 1.03 18.63 2.86
CA PRO A 108 1.34 19.96 3.37
C PRO A 108 2.47 19.91 4.41
N ALA A 109 3.36 20.91 4.41
CA ALA A 109 4.44 20.98 5.39
C ALA A 109 3.96 21.09 6.85
N LYS A 110 2.73 21.57 7.05
CA LYS A 110 2.05 21.62 8.35
C LYS A 110 0.64 21.07 8.22
N TYR A 111 0.22 20.29 9.21
CA TYR A 111 -1.11 19.72 9.27
C TYR A 111 -1.74 20.04 10.64
N PRO A 112 -2.62 21.06 10.72
CA PRO A 112 -3.18 21.53 11.99
C PRO A 112 -3.86 20.46 12.85
N PRO A 113 -4.64 19.50 12.32
CA PRO A 113 -5.22 18.42 13.13
C PRO A 113 -4.19 17.61 13.90
N ALA A 114 -2.99 17.43 13.36
CA ALA A 114 -1.90 16.69 13.99
C ALA A 114 -1.14 17.46 15.09
N LYS A 115 -1.45 18.73 15.35
CA LYS A 115 -0.69 19.59 16.28
C LYS A 115 -0.64 19.03 17.71
N GLY A 116 -1.73 18.41 18.17
CA GLY A 116 -1.86 17.85 19.52
C GLY A 116 -1.25 16.46 19.69
N HIS A 117 -0.70 15.87 18.63
CA HIS A 117 -0.22 14.49 18.62
C HIS A 117 1.29 14.45 18.43
N ARG A 118 1.98 13.64 19.26
CA ARG A 118 3.42 13.42 19.11
C ARG A 118 3.74 12.84 17.73
N LYS A 119 2.98 11.82 17.30
CA LYS A 119 3.04 11.19 15.98
C LYS A 119 1.63 11.10 15.38
N TYR A 120 1.53 11.35 14.09
CA TYR A 120 0.27 11.35 13.34
C TYR A 120 0.53 10.94 11.89
N ILE A 121 -0.30 10.05 11.36
CA ILE A 121 -0.21 9.55 9.99
C ILE A 121 -1.43 10.07 9.23
N VAL A 122 -1.21 10.65 8.05
CA VAL A 122 -2.27 11.02 7.11
C VAL A 122 -2.10 10.19 5.85
N ILE A 123 -3.17 9.54 5.40
CA ILE A 123 -3.24 8.78 4.16
C ILE A 123 -4.23 9.47 3.24
N ASP A 124 -3.75 9.99 2.13
CA ASP A 124 -4.58 10.63 1.11
C ASP A 124 -4.85 9.64 -0.03
N LEU A 125 -6.10 9.16 -0.11
CA LEU A 125 -6.52 8.20 -1.13
C LEU A 125 -6.53 8.81 -2.53
N GLY A 126 -6.78 10.11 -2.67
CA GLY A 126 -6.79 10.77 -3.98
C GLY A 126 -5.38 10.92 -4.53
N GLU A 127 -4.42 11.18 -3.65
CA GLU A 127 -3.01 11.33 -4.01
C GLU A 127 -2.23 10.02 -4.04
N GLN A 128 -2.79 8.94 -3.49
CA GLN A 128 -2.09 7.66 -3.27
C GLN A 128 -0.79 7.92 -2.48
N TRP A 129 -0.93 8.55 -1.31
CA TRP A 129 0.20 9.07 -0.57
C TRP A 129 0.01 8.99 0.94
N LEU A 130 1.12 8.81 1.65
CA LEU A 130 1.19 8.82 3.12
C LEU A 130 2.11 9.94 3.59
N GLY A 131 1.68 10.71 4.59
CA GLY A 131 2.50 11.68 5.31
C GLY A 131 2.60 11.37 6.80
N ALA A 132 3.83 11.37 7.32
CA ALA A 132 4.15 11.21 8.73
C ALA A 132 4.44 12.58 9.37
N TYR A 133 3.71 12.91 10.43
CA TYR A 133 3.77 14.20 11.10
C TYR A 133 4.15 14.06 12.58
N GLU A 134 4.92 15.02 13.08
CA GLU A 134 5.15 15.21 14.51
C GLU A 134 4.70 16.61 14.93
N PHE A 135 3.81 16.69 15.92
CA PHE A 135 3.26 17.97 16.41
C PHE A 135 2.76 18.87 15.27
N GLY A 136 2.13 18.26 14.26
CA GLY A 136 1.61 18.94 13.08
C GLY A 136 2.64 19.41 12.05
N LYS A 137 3.91 19.01 12.14
CA LYS A 137 4.95 19.28 11.12
C LYS A 137 5.29 18.01 10.35
N LEU A 138 5.34 18.10 9.02
CA LEU A 138 5.70 16.96 8.17
C LEU A 138 7.15 16.54 8.44
N LYS A 139 7.36 15.27 8.77
CA LYS A 139 8.69 14.68 8.98
C LYS A 139 9.20 14.01 7.72
N PHE A 140 8.34 13.20 7.10
CA PHE A 140 8.57 12.59 5.80
C PHE A 140 7.24 12.17 5.20
N SER A 141 7.28 11.81 3.92
CA SER A 141 6.13 11.29 3.20
C SER A 141 6.59 10.32 2.13
N MET A 142 5.69 9.50 1.64
CA MET A 142 5.98 8.46 0.67
C MET A 142 4.73 8.14 -0.16
N PRO A 143 4.91 7.66 -1.40
CA PRO A 143 3.83 7.05 -2.13
C PRO A 143 3.21 5.88 -1.35
N ALA A 144 1.93 5.66 -1.56
CA ALA A 144 1.20 4.55 -0.97
C ALA A 144 0.23 3.97 -1.99
N ALA A 145 -0.08 2.70 -1.90
CA ALA A 145 -1.11 2.07 -2.73
C ALA A 145 -2.24 1.54 -1.82
N SER A 146 -3.45 2.08 -2.02
CA SER A 146 -4.65 1.76 -1.22
C SER A 146 -5.52 0.67 -1.86
N GLY A 147 -6.66 0.41 -1.23
CA GLY A 147 -7.69 -0.51 -1.71
C GLY A 147 -8.26 -0.14 -3.07
N THR A 148 -8.46 -1.13 -3.94
CA THR A 148 -9.08 -0.95 -5.27
C THR A 148 -10.57 -0.61 -5.17
N LYS A 149 -11.20 -0.28 -6.30
CA LYS A 149 -12.64 -0.05 -6.36
C LYS A 149 -13.39 -1.33 -5.98
N GLY A 150 -14.32 -1.24 -5.03
CA GLY A 150 -15.03 -2.38 -4.42
C GLY A 150 -14.31 -3.01 -3.22
N HIS A 151 -13.07 -2.60 -2.95
CA HIS A 151 -12.28 -3.00 -1.80
C HIS A 151 -11.58 -1.79 -1.18
N GLU A 152 -12.27 -0.65 -1.10
CA GLU A 152 -11.71 0.62 -0.70
C GLU A 152 -11.13 0.58 0.72
N THR A 153 -10.01 1.28 0.92
CA THR A 153 -9.49 1.56 2.26
C THR A 153 -10.50 2.44 3.02
N PRO A 154 -10.86 2.10 4.26
CA PRO A 154 -11.85 2.84 5.03
C PRO A 154 -11.34 4.25 5.36
N THR A 155 -12.16 5.26 5.10
CA THR A 155 -11.88 6.67 5.44
C THR A 155 -12.30 7.00 6.87
N GLY A 156 -11.56 7.88 7.55
CA GLY A 156 -11.89 8.32 8.90
C GLY A 156 -10.68 8.51 9.79
N LEU A 157 -10.96 8.67 11.09
CA LEU A 157 -9.94 8.75 12.13
C LEU A 157 -9.83 7.40 12.84
N PHE A 158 -8.62 6.89 12.89
CA PHE A 158 -8.26 5.61 13.46
C PHE A 158 -7.05 5.74 14.38
N ARG A 159 -6.66 4.64 15.00
CA ARG A 159 -5.49 4.57 15.87
C ARG A 159 -4.79 3.26 15.64
N VAL A 160 -3.46 3.32 15.58
CA VAL A 160 -2.64 2.12 15.54
C VAL A 160 -2.83 1.32 16.83
N ASP A 161 -3.19 0.04 16.69
CA ASP A 161 -3.48 -0.85 17.82
C ASP A 161 -2.65 -2.13 17.80
N ALA A 162 -1.89 -2.40 16.75
CA ALA A 162 -0.94 -3.49 16.70
C ALA A 162 0.21 -3.24 15.71
N ARG A 163 1.35 -3.88 15.98
CA ARG A 163 2.49 -4.00 15.06
C ARG A 163 2.81 -5.48 14.81
N HIS A 164 3.38 -5.79 13.65
CA HIS A 164 3.86 -7.14 13.34
C HIS A 164 4.93 -7.05 12.23
N ARG A 165 6.22 -7.15 12.60
CA ARG A 165 7.32 -6.92 11.65
C ARG A 165 7.40 -7.98 10.57
N ASN A 166 7.24 -9.26 10.93
CA ASN A 166 7.34 -10.39 10.00
C ASN A 166 5.96 -10.85 9.48
N HIS A 167 4.99 -9.94 9.42
CA HIS A 167 3.62 -10.30 9.09
C HIS A 167 3.52 -10.92 7.69
N THR A 168 2.66 -11.93 7.58
CA THR A 168 2.28 -12.53 6.31
C THR A 168 0.77 -12.57 6.23
N SER A 169 0.26 -12.39 5.02
CA SER A 169 -1.16 -12.48 4.74
C SER A 169 -1.70 -13.89 5.09
N SER A 170 -2.91 -13.95 5.66
CA SER A 170 -3.64 -15.21 5.88
C SER A 170 -4.59 -15.58 4.74
N LEU A 171 -4.81 -14.66 3.80
CA LEU A 171 -5.82 -14.77 2.74
C LEU A 171 -5.19 -14.87 1.35
N TYR A 172 -4.21 -14.04 1.08
CA TYR A 172 -3.52 -13.88 -0.21
C TYR A 172 -2.17 -14.59 -0.24
N LYS A 173 -1.85 -15.17 -1.40
CA LYS A 173 -0.58 -15.82 -1.71
C LYS A 173 0.28 -15.00 -2.65
N THR A 174 1.56 -15.36 -2.74
CA THR A 174 2.47 -14.89 -3.79
C THR A 174 1.99 -15.32 -5.18
N GLU A 175 2.57 -14.68 -6.19
CA GLU A 175 2.17 -14.79 -7.60
C GLU A 175 2.31 -16.22 -8.16
N ASP A 176 3.32 -16.94 -7.68
CA ASP A 176 3.63 -18.32 -8.00
C ASP A 176 2.90 -19.35 -7.09
N ASP A 177 2.01 -18.88 -6.21
CA ASP A 177 1.29 -19.66 -5.21
C ASP A 177 2.19 -20.44 -4.22
N THR A 178 3.49 -20.13 -4.16
CA THR A 178 4.47 -20.88 -3.33
C THR A 178 4.50 -20.43 -1.88
N ALA A 179 4.12 -19.18 -1.59
CA ALA A 179 4.13 -18.60 -0.24
C ALA A 179 2.89 -17.74 0.03
N GLN A 180 2.69 -17.36 1.30
CA GLN A 180 1.73 -16.30 1.64
C GLN A 180 2.28 -14.94 1.21
N TYR A 181 1.41 -14.01 0.84
CA TYR A 181 1.85 -12.67 0.46
C TYR A 181 2.58 -12.01 1.65
N PRO A 182 3.85 -11.58 1.47
CA PRO A 182 4.61 -10.91 2.51
C PRO A 182 3.95 -9.57 2.82
N MET A 183 3.79 -9.27 4.11
CA MET A 183 3.23 -8.01 4.59
C MET A 183 4.15 -7.43 5.66
N ASP A 184 5.46 -7.44 5.41
CA ASP A 184 6.45 -6.99 6.41
C ASP A 184 6.14 -5.59 6.95
N ASN A 185 6.68 -5.28 8.12
CA ASN A 185 6.56 -3.96 8.73
C ASN A 185 5.09 -3.54 8.91
N ALA A 186 4.24 -4.49 9.30
CA ALA A 186 2.80 -4.28 9.35
C ALA A 186 2.38 -3.46 10.58
N ILE A 187 1.57 -2.44 10.35
CA ILE A 187 0.98 -1.57 11.36
C ILE A 187 -0.54 -1.64 11.23
N ARG A 188 -1.23 -2.26 12.17
CA ARG A 188 -2.70 -2.35 12.15
C ARG A 188 -3.26 -1.04 12.67
N PHE A 189 -4.23 -0.48 11.95
CA PHE A 189 -4.90 0.76 12.36
C PHE A 189 -6.41 0.61 12.49
N HIS A 190 -7.01 -0.46 11.96
CA HIS A 190 -8.45 -0.66 12.03
C HIS A 190 -8.83 -2.13 11.89
N ILE A 191 -9.92 -2.50 12.57
CA ILE A 191 -10.64 -3.76 12.35
C ILE A 191 -12.07 -3.40 11.97
N GLY A 192 -12.48 -3.82 10.79
CA GLY A 192 -13.81 -3.59 10.25
C GLY A 192 -14.91 -4.36 10.98
N PRO A 193 -16.19 -4.00 10.79
CA PRO A 193 -17.33 -4.69 11.39
C PRO A 193 -17.50 -6.14 10.90
N ASP A 194 -16.85 -6.49 9.80
CA ASP A 194 -16.74 -7.84 9.22
C ASP A 194 -15.52 -8.61 9.76
N ASN A 195 -14.83 -8.09 10.78
CA ASN A 195 -13.58 -8.59 11.34
C ASN A 195 -12.38 -8.60 10.36
N VAL A 196 -12.45 -7.85 9.26
CA VAL A 196 -11.31 -7.64 8.38
C VAL A 196 -10.34 -6.66 9.03
N SER A 197 -9.06 -7.04 9.14
CA SER A 197 -8.02 -6.16 9.67
C SER A 197 -7.39 -5.34 8.55
N TYR A 198 -7.22 -4.04 8.79
CA TYR A 198 -6.60 -3.10 7.87
C TYR A 198 -5.23 -2.67 8.40
N TRP A 199 -4.23 -2.87 7.56
CA TRP A 199 -2.82 -2.67 7.88
C TRP A 199 -2.19 -1.65 6.95
N ILE A 200 -1.13 -0.99 7.43
CA ILE A 200 -0.11 -0.34 6.61
C ILE A 200 1.08 -1.31 6.58
N HIS A 201 1.57 -1.71 5.42
CA HIS A 201 2.64 -2.73 5.33
C HIS A 201 3.50 -2.62 4.07
N ALA A 202 4.60 -3.37 4.03
CA ALA A 202 5.44 -3.59 2.85
C ALA A 202 4.64 -4.22 1.72
N ARG A 203 4.78 -3.66 0.52
CA ARG A 203 4.20 -4.20 -0.71
C ARG A 203 4.93 -3.64 -1.91
N ASP A 204 4.56 -4.14 -3.08
CA ASP A 204 4.87 -3.49 -4.32
C ASP A 204 3.89 -2.36 -4.66
N LEU A 205 4.39 -1.34 -5.34
CA LEU A 205 3.69 -0.14 -5.74
C LEU A 205 3.52 -0.09 -7.27
N PRO A 206 2.30 -0.31 -7.80
CA PRO A 206 2.03 -0.26 -9.24
C PRO A 206 1.64 1.12 -9.76
N GLY A 207 1.75 2.19 -8.96
CA GLY A 207 1.32 3.53 -9.38
C GLY A 207 -0.19 3.75 -9.37
N LYS A 208 -0.96 2.93 -8.64
CA LYS A 208 -2.43 2.99 -8.54
C LYS A 208 -2.94 2.25 -7.28
N PRO A 209 -4.22 2.46 -6.87
CA PRO A 209 -4.83 1.58 -5.88
C PRO A 209 -4.75 0.13 -6.33
N ALA A 210 -4.34 -0.76 -5.43
CA ALA A 210 -3.94 -2.11 -5.81
C ALA A 210 -3.97 -3.12 -4.64
N SER A 211 -4.69 -2.84 -3.55
CA SER A 211 -4.89 -3.80 -2.46
C SER A 211 -6.38 -4.14 -2.29
N HIS A 212 -6.67 -5.03 -1.35
CA HIS A 212 -8.03 -5.32 -0.88
C HIS A 212 -8.38 -4.55 0.42
N GLY A 213 -7.88 -3.32 0.56
CA GLY A 213 -8.24 -2.41 1.64
C GLY A 213 -7.07 -1.96 2.51
N CYS A 214 -6.05 -2.82 2.68
CA CYS A 214 -4.81 -2.41 3.35
C CYS A 214 -4.11 -1.29 2.58
N VAL A 215 -3.30 -0.51 3.26
CA VAL A 215 -2.41 0.47 2.62
C VAL A 215 -1.05 -0.18 2.55
N GLY A 216 -0.31 0.04 1.48
CA GLY A 216 1.09 -0.36 1.55
C GLY A 216 2.03 0.53 0.80
N LEU A 217 3.30 0.28 1.11
CA LEU A 217 4.45 1.14 0.90
C LEU A 217 5.54 0.31 0.23
N ALA A 218 6.34 0.95 -0.62
CA ALA A 218 7.44 0.27 -1.29
C ALA A 218 8.45 -0.25 -0.28
N ASP A 219 8.89 -1.49 -0.49
CA ASP A 219 9.96 -2.09 0.30
C ASP A 219 10.79 -3.04 -0.56
N GLU A 220 11.93 -2.56 -1.04
CA GLU A 220 12.84 -3.35 -1.87
C GLU A 220 13.56 -4.45 -1.09
N GLY A 221 13.62 -4.36 0.24
CA GLY A 221 14.13 -5.43 1.10
C GLY A 221 13.20 -6.64 1.07
N MET A 222 11.90 -6.40 1.26
CA MET A 222 10.86 -7.41 1.07
C MET A 222 10.87 -7.95 -0.37
N GLN A 223 11.00 -7.09 -1.39
CA GLN A 223 11.04 -7.52 -2.79
C GLN A 223 12.25 -8.40 -3.08
N ASN A 224 13.42 -8.04 -2.58
CA ASN A 224 14.63 -8.83 -2.75
C ASN A 224 14.47 -10.21 -2.12
N ARG A 225 13.94 -10.29 -0.89
CA ARG A 225 13.73 -11.55 -0.19
C ARG A 225 12.73 -12.46 -0.89
N VAL A 226 11.70 -11.91 -1.52
CA VAL A 226 10.57 -12.67 -2.11
C VAL A 226 10.79 -12.96 -3.59
N TYR A 227 11.29 -11.98 -4.34
CA TYR A 227 11.44 -12.04 -5.80
C TYR A 227 12.90 -12.09 -6.26
N GLY A 228 13.86 -11.97 -5.35
CA GLY A 228 15.30 -11.97 -5.68
C GLY A 228 15.81 -10.65 -6.27
N ILE A 229 14.98 -9.60 -6.33
CA ILE A 229 15.30 -8.31 -6.95
C ILE A 229 14.76 -7.12 -6.13
N PRO A 230 15.41 -5.94 -6.18
CA PRO A 230 16.72 -5.69 -6.80
C PRO A 230 17.86 -6.29 -5.97
N GLU A 231 19.05 -6.50 -6.57
CA GLU A 231 20.25 -6.98 -5.85
C GLU A 231 20.67 -6.01 -4.73
N GLU A 232 20.51 -4.71 -4.97
CA GLU A 232 20.77 -3.65 -4.00
C GLU A 232 19.47 -2.87 -3.69
N PRO A 233 18.79 -3.21 -2.59
CA PRO A 233 17.64 -2.45 -2.10
C PRO A 233 17.99 -1.00 -1.74
N LEU A 234 17.18 -0.06 -2.21
CA LEU A 234 17.33 1.38 -2.01
C LEU A 234 16.06 2.03 -1.41
N VAL A 235 14.87 1.53 -1.79
CA VAL A 235 13.59 2.08 -1.31
C VAL A 235 13.03 1.20 -0.20
N LEU A 236 13.08 1.70 1.04
CA LEU A 236 12.66 1.00 2.27
C LEU A 236 11.59 1.83 3.01
N ASP A 237 10.56 2.25 2.27
CA ASP A 237 9.55 3.18 2.78
C ASP A 237 8.70 2.54 3.90
N SER A 238 8.41 1.24 3.79
CA SER A 238 7.65 0.51 4.82
C SER A 238 8.42 0.37 6.14
N GLU A 239 9.70 -0.04 6.07
CA GLU A 239 10.60 -0.15 7.23
C GLU A 239 10.77 1.20 7.91
N LYS A 240 11.04 2.26 7.13
CA LYS A 240 11.17 3.62 7.64
C LYS A 240 9.93 4.11 8.38
N LEU A 241 8.73 3.83 7.85
CA LEU A 241 7.50 4.19 8.55
C LEU A 241 7.35 3.39 9.84
N TYR A 242 7.62 2.09 9.79
CA TYR A 242 7.47 1.19 10.94
C TYR A 242 8.40 1.57 12.09
N GLU A 243 9.69 1.75 11.83
CA GLU A 243 10.66 2.21 12.82
C GLU A 243 10.25 3.56 13.44
N TRP A 244 9.75 4.47 12.61
CA TRP A 244 9.28 5.77 13.11
C TRP A 244 7.96 5.66 13.86
N ALA A 245 7.00 4.85 13.45
CA ALA A 245 5.66 4.83 14.03
C ALA A 245 5.59 3.97 15.29
N VAL A 246 6.22 2.79 15.24
CA VAL A 246 6.05 1.70 16.19
C VAL A 246 7.36 0.96 16.50
N GLY A 247 8.52 1.52 16.16
CA GLY A 247 9.82 0.90 16.45
C GLY A 247 10.26 1.02 17.92
N GLU A 248 11.41 0.41 18.22
CA GLU A 248 11.98 0.27 19.57
C GLU A 248 12.36 1.60 20.25
N ASN A 249 12.39 2.70 19.50
CA ASN A 249 12.60 4.03 20.09
C ASN A 249 11.41 4.47 20.98
N ASP A 250 10.24 3.90 20.74
CA ASP A 250 8.98 4.27 21.40
C ASP A 250 8.33 3.11 22.17
N TYR A 251 8.59 1.88 21.75
CA TYR A 251 7.98 0.66 22.26
C TYR A 251 9.07 -0.30 22.74
N GLU A 252 8.75 -1.18 23.68
CA GLU A 252 9.70 -2.18 24.18
C GLU A 252 10.16 -3.14 23.05
N ASP A 253 11.13 -4.01 23.37
CA ASP A 253 11.80 -4.95 22.44
C ASP A 253 10.83 -5.50 21.37
N ASP A 254 11.19 -5.31 20.10
CA ASP A 254 10.38 -5.81 18.98
C ASP A 254 10.83 -7.23 18.61
N THR A 255 10.03 -8.19 19.04
CA THR A 255 10.29 -9.61 18.78
C THR A 255 10.13 -9.99 17.31
N GLY A 256 9.52 -9.10 16.51
CA GLY A 256 9.14 -9.30 15.12
C GLY A 256 7.80 -9.99 14.93
N GLU A 257 7.15 -10.44 16.01
CA GLU A 257 5.84 -11.09 16.02
C GLU A 257 4.70 -10.08 16.25
N ALA A 258 3.46 -10.56 16.23
CA ALA A 258 2.29 -9.72 16.44
C ALA A 258 2.20 -9.22 17.89
N GLU A 259 2.14 -7.91 18.06
CA GLU A 259 2.08 -7.24 19.36
C GLU A 259 1.02 -6.14 19.35
N GLU A 260 0.18 -6.09 20.39
CA GLU A 260 -0.82 -5.03 20.58
C GLU A 260 -0.18 -3.77 21.18
N LEU A 261 -0.69 -2.61 20.77
CA LEU A 261 -0.18 -1.30 21.18
C LEU A 261 -1.30 -0.48 21.82
N GLU A 262 -1.07 0.02 23.03
CA GLU A 262 -2.08 0.81 23.76
C GLU A 262 -2.17 2.27 23.29
N ASP A 263 -1.07 2.86 22.83
CA ASP A 263 -0.95 4.29 22.58
C ASP A 263 -0.38 4.66 21.20
N GLY A 264 -0.59 3.77 20.21
CA GLY A 264 -0.15 3.96 18.83
C GLY A 264 -0.57 5.30 18.19
N PRO A 265 0.15 5.74 17.13
CA PRO A 265 -0.16 6.99 16.45
C PRO A 265 -1.58 7.01 15.87
N VAL A 266 -2.15 8.20 15.78
CA VAL A 266 -3.42 8.40 15.07
C VAL A 266 -3.19 8.25 13.57
N VAL A 267 -4.11 7.57 12.89
CA VAL A 267 -4.13 7.42 11.43
C VAL A 267 -5.39 8.09 10.90
N GLU A 268 -5.24 9.10 10.07
CA GLU A 268 -6.35 9.74 9.36
C GLU A 268 -6.31 9.34 7.88
N VAL A 269 -7.38 8.73 7.40
CA VAL A 269 -7.55 8.37 5.99
C VAL A 269 -8.55 9.34 5.36
N ILE A 270 -8.10 10.10 4.37
CA ILE A 270 -8.87 11.17 3.73
C ILE A 270 -9.03 10.94 2.23
N GLY A 271 -10.02 11.63 1.65
CA GLY A 271 -10.26 11.63 0.21
C GLY A 271 -10.96 10.37 -0.30
N ALA A 272 -10.86 10.14 -1.60
CA ALA A 272 -11.37 8.96 -2.29
C ALA A 272 -10.34 8.54 -3.36
N ASN A 273 -10.40 7.29 -3.81
CA ASN A 273 -9.48 6.79 -4.83
C ASN A 273 -9.45 7.69 -6.09
N PRO A 274 -8.30 7.78 -6.79
CA PRO A 274 -8.14 8.63 -7.95
C PRO A 274 -9.08 8.24 -9.10
N GLU A 275 -9.45 9.23 -9.89
CA GLU A 275 -10.26 9.05 -11.10
C GLU A 275 -9.38 8.60 -12.27
N TYR A 276 -9.92 7.67 -13.06
CA TYR A 276 -9.33 7.26 -14.34
C TYR A 276 -9.97 8.09 -15.47
N ARG A 277 -9.15 8.80 -16.24
CA ARG A 277 -9.54 9.70 -17.34
C ARG A 277 -9.15 9.17 -18.71
#